data_AF-A0A2X4SY98-F1
#
_entry.id   AF-A0A2X4SY98-F1
#
_cell.length_a   1.000
_cell.length_b   1.000
_cell.length_c   1.000
_cell.angle_alpha   90.00
_cell.angle_beta   90.00
_cell.angle_gamma   90.00
#
_symmetry.space_group_name_H-M   'P 1'
#
loop_
_entity.id
_entity.type
_entity.pdbx_description
1 polymer ?
#
loop_
_entity_poly.entity_id
_entity_poly.type
_entity_poly.pdbx_seq_one_letter_code
_entity_poly.pdbx_strand_id
1 'polypeptide(L)'
;MEGADLLMAGTLFLFAAVVAVPLAARLGIGAVLGYLLAGIAIGPWGLGFISDVDEILHFSELGVVFLMFIIGLELNPSRLWQLRRSIFGVGAAQVLLSAAVLAGLLMLADFLWQAAIVGGIGLAMSSTAMALQLMREKGMNRSESGS
;
A
#
# COMPACT_ATOMS: atom_id res chain seq x y z
N MET A 1 -10.35 30.51 -10.77
CA MET A 1 -8.99 30.44 -10.17
C MET A 1 -8.72 29.05 -9.59
N GLU A 2 -9.73 28.21 -9.34
CA GLU A 2 -9.59 26.81 -8.89
C GLU A 2 -8.78 25.90 -9.84
N GLY A 3 -8.87 26.10 -11.16
CA GLY A 3 -8.16 25.25 -12.13
C GLY A 3 -6.62 25.42 -12.11
N ALA A 4 -6.11 26.57 -11.69
CA ALA A 4 -4.66 26.80 -11.58
C ALA A 4 -4.07 26.09 -10.36
N ASP A 5 -4.83 26.04 -9.25
CA ASP A 5 -4.41 25.39 -8.01
C ASP A 5 -4.39 23.87 -8.15
N LEU A 6 -5.36 23.27 -8.86
CA LEU A 6 -5.37 21.84 -9.16
C LEU A 6 -4.18 21.41 -10.03
N LEU A 7 -3.85 22.17 -11.08
CA LEU A 7 -2.71 21.89 -11.94
C LEU A 7 -1.39 22.05 -11.18
N MET A 8 -1.28 23.06 -10.33
CA MET A 8 -0.12 23.28 -9.48
C MET A 8 0.05 22.14 -8.46
N ALA A 9 -1.02 21.75 -7.76
CA ALA A 9 -1.02 20.66 -6.80
C ALA A 9 -0.65 19.32 -7.47
N GLY A 10 -1.28 19.01 -8.61
CA GLY A 10 -0.97 17.81 -9.39
C GLY A 10 0.49 17.78 -9.87
N THR A 11 0.99 18.91 -10.37
CA THR A 11 2.39 19.03 -10.81
C THR A 11 3.37 18.85 -9.65
N LEU A 12 3.06 19.42 -8.48
CA LEU A 12 3.88 19.25 -7.28
C LEU A 12 3.90 17.79 -6.81
N PHE A 13 2.74 17.12 -6.84
CA PHE A 13 2.62 15.70 -6.48
C PHE A 13 3.45 14.81 -7.41
N LEU A 14 3.32 15.04 -8.73
CA LEU A 14 4.10 14.34 -9.76
C LEU A 14 5.60 14.62 -9.58
N PHE A 15 6.00 15.88 -9.39
CA PHE A 15 7.39 16.27 -9.22
C PHE A 15 8.02 15.57 -8.00
N ALA A 16 7.36 15.64 -6.85
CA ALA A 16 7.87 15.02 -5.64
C ALA A 16 7.91 13.49 -5.75
N ALA A 17 6.91 12.84 -6.37
CA ALA A 17 6.96 11.40 -6.63
C ALA A 17 8.13 11.03 -7.56
N VAL A 18 8.34 11.80 -8.64
CA VAL A 18 9.43 11.59 -9.60
C VAL A 18 10.81 11.80 -8.97
N VAL A 19 10.94 12.65 -7.95
CA VAL A 19 12.22 12.86 -7.24
C VAL A 19 12.41 11.84 -6.12
N ALA A 20 11.38 11.60 -5.30
CA ALA A 20 11.47 10.77 -4.11
C ALA A 20 11.62 9.28 -4.45
N VAL A 21 10.96 8.78 -5.49
CA VAL A 21 10.98 7.36 -5.83
C VAL A 21 12.36 6.90 -6.33
N PRO A 22 13.05 7.59 -7.27
CA PRO A 22 14.42 7.24 -7.65
C PRO A 22 15.41 7.42 -6.51
N LEU A 23 15.21 8.43 -5.65
CA LEU A 23 16.06 8.65 -4.49
C LEU A 23 15.93 7.51 -3.49
N ALA A 24 14.70 7.09 -3.16
CA ALA A 24 14.43 5.93 -2.32
C ALA A 24 15.04 4.65 -2.92
N ALA A 25 14.84 4.42 -4.22
CA ALA A 25 15.41 3.28 -4.92
C ALA A 25 16.95 3.26 -4.85
N ARG A 26 17.62 4.42 -4.96
CA ARG A 26 19.08 4.53 -4.79
C ARG A 26 19.55 4.26 -3.37
N LEU A 27 18.73 4.59 -2.37
CA LEU A 27 19.00 4.29 -0.96
C LEU A 27 18.68 2.83 -0.59
N GLY A 28 18.21 2.01 -1.54
CA GLY A 28 17.78 0.63 -1.30
C GLY A 28 16.45 0.53 -0.54
N ILE A 29 15.70 1.64 -0.46
CA ILE A 29 14.38 1.73 0.14
C ILE A 29 13.37 1.42 -0.97
N GLY A 30 12.46 0.46 -0.74
CA GLY A 30 11.50 0.04 -1.77
C GLY A 30 10.63 1.18 -2.29
N ALA A 31 10.15 1.10 -3.52
CA ALA A 31 9.49 2.22 -4.21
C ALA A 31 8.23 2.70 -3.46
N VAL A 32 7.51 1.77 -2.82
CA VAL A 32 6.32 2.06 -1.98
C VAL A 32 6.65 3.03 -0.84
N LEU A 33 7.77 2.79 -0.15
CA LEU A 33 8.22 3.66 0.92
C LEU A 33 8.65 5.03 0.36
N GLY A 34 9.21 5.07 -0.85
CA GLY A 34 9.48 6.32 -1.57
C GLY A 34 8.23 7.15 -1.83
N TYR A 35 7.14 6.53 -2.29
CA TYR A 35 5.85 7.20 -2.46
C TYR A 35 5.27 7.70 -1.14
N LEU A 36 5.36 6.90 -0.06
CA LEU A 36 4.89 7.28 1.27
C LEU A 36 5.66 8.49 1.82
N LEU A 37 6.99 8.49 1.70
CA LEU A 37 7.84 9.60 2.12
C LEU A 37 7.55 10.87 1.31
N ALA A 38 7.31 10.75 0.00
CA ALA A 38 6.89 11.88 -0.82
C ALA A 38 5.56 12.46 -0.32
N GLY A 39 4.57 11.62 -0.04
CA GLY A 39 3.27 12.05 0.49
C GLY A 39 3.39 12.75 1.84
N ILE A 40 4.21 12.22 2.76
CA ILE A 40 4.47 12.85 4.06
C ILE A 40 5.18 14.21 3.87
N ALA A 41 6.15 14.29 2.95
CA ALA A 41 6.93 15.50 2.72
C ALA A 41 6.10 16.64 2.10
N ILE A 42 5.17 16.34 1.19
CA ILE A 42 4.33 17.37 0.55
C ILE A 42 3.08 17.66 1.38
N GLY A 43 2.61 16.67 2.16
CA GLY A 43 1.41 16.75 2.95
C GLY A 43 1.48 17.79 4.07
N PRO A 44 0.38 17.96 4.82
CA PRO A 44 0.25 18.98 5.86
C PRO A 44 1.28 18.85 6.99
N TRP A 45 1.79 17.64 7.23
CA TRP A 45 2.83 17.35 8.22
C TRP A 45 4.27 17.59 7.74
N GLY A 46 4.48 17.84 6.44
CA GLY A 46 5.77 18.11 5.85
C GLY A 46 5.93 19.59 5.50
N LEU A 47 5.87 19.89 4.22
CA LEU A 47 6.03 21.24 3.67
C LEU A 47 4.73 22.05 3.69
N GLY A 48 3.59 21.42 3.98
CA GLY A 48 2.30 22.11 4.14
C GLY A 48 1.72 22.65 2.82
N PHE A 49 2.25 22.24 1.67
CA PHE A 49 1.81 22.74 0.37
C PHE A 49 0.39 22.30 0.00
N ILE A 50 -0.13 21.25 0.64
CA ILE A 50 -1.49 20.76 0.41
C ILE A 50 -2.23 20.73 1.74
N SER A 51 -3.26 21.57 1.86
CA SER A 51 -4.04 21.76 3.07
C SER A 51 -5.43 21.11 2.99
N ASP A 52 -5.97 20.91 1.78
CA ASP A 52 -7.27 20.29 1.55
C ASP A 52 -7.17 18.76 1.52
N VAL A 53 -7.09 18.17 2.71
CA VAL A 53 -7.06 16.71 2.90
C VAL A 53 -8.33 16.07 2.34
N ASP A 54 -9.49 16.73 2.46
CA ASP A 54 -10.77 16.22 1.96
C ASP A 54 -10.80 16.08 0.43
N GLU A 55 -10.21 17.03 -0.31
CA GLU A 55 -10.16 16.98 -1.77
C GLU A 55 -9.21 15.86 -2.26
N ILE A 56 -8.06 15.69 -1.58
CA ILE A 56 -7.14 14.58 -1.85
C ILE A 56 -7.80 13.23 -1.56
N LEU A 57 -8.57 13.11 -0.48
CA LEU A 57 -9.26 11.87 -0.13
C LEU A 57 -10.27 11.49 -1.21
N HIS A 58 -11.09 12.43 -1.67
CA HIS A 58 -12.08 12.17 -2.72
C HIS A 58 -11.42 11.78 -4.06
N PHE A 59 -10.29 12.41 -4.41
CA PHE A 59 -9.51 12.02 -5.57
C PHE A 59 -8.87 10.62 -5.42
N SER A 60 -8.38 10.30 -4.22
CA SER A 60 -7.78 9.00 -3.89
C SER A 60 -8.80 7.86 -3.96
N GLU A 61 -10.05 8.11 -3.55
CA GLU A 61 -11.15 7.15 -3.69
C GLU A 61 -11.35 6.72 -5.15
N LEU A 62 -11.36 7.68 -6.09
CA LEU A 62 -11.42 7.36 -7.52
C LEU A 62 -10.21 6.55 -7.99
N GLY A 63 -9.00 6.91 -7.54
CA GLY A 63 -7.78 6.15 -7.84
C GLY A 63 -7.84 4.70 -7.37
N VAL A 64 -8.32 4.46 -6.15
CA VAL A 64 -8.50 3.11 -5.58
C VAL A 64 -9.55 2.32 -6.36
N VAL A 65 -10.66 2.96 -6.76
CA VAL A 65 -11.69 2.32 -7.59
C VAL A 65 -11.12 1.88 -8.93
N PHE A 66 -10.35 2.73 -9.61
CA PHE A 66 -9.69 2.35 -10.87
C PHE A 66 -8.67 1.22 -10.68
N LEU A 67 -7.88 1.25 -9.60
CA LEU A 67 -6.94 0.18 -9.27
C LEU A 67 -7.67 -1.15 -9.03
N MET A 68 -8.73 -1.14 -8.23
CA MET A 68 -9.55 -2.34 -7.98
C MET A 68 -10.24 -2.84 -9.25
N PHE A 69 -10.64 -1.94 -10.15
CA PHE A 69 -11.18 -2.28 -11.46
C PHE A 69 -10.14 -2.98 -12.34
N ILE A 70 -8.92 -2.42 -12.44
CA ILE A 70 -7.81 -3.03 -13.19
C ILE A 70 -7.45 -4.40 -12.62
N ILE A 71 -7.32 -4.50 -11.29
CA ILE A 71 -7.07 -5.78 -10.61
C ILE A 71 -8.19 -6.79 -10.94
N GLY A 72 -9.45 -6.33 -10.98
CA GLY A 72 -10.60 -7.14 -11.41
C GLY A 72 -10.51 -7.64 -12.85
N LEU A 73 -10.03 -6.81 -13.78
CA LEU A 73 -9.83 -7.19 -15.19
C LEU A 73 -8.64 -8.14 -15.40
N GLU A 74 -7.59 -8.01 -14.58
CA GLU A 74 -6.40 -8.87 -14.63
C GLU A 74 -6.62 -10.24 -13.94
N LEU A 75 -7.60 -10.30 -13.03
CA LEU A 75 -7.98 -11.52 -12.33
C LEU A 75 -8.63 -12.53 -13.27
N ASN A 76 -7.91 -13.62 -13.56
CA ASN A 76 -8.47 -14.76 -14.27
C ASN A 76 -9.28 -15.65 -13.29
N PRO A 77 -10.61 -15.74 -13.42
CA PRO A 77 -11.45 -16.50 -12.49
C PRO A 77 -11.10 -18.00 -12.46
N SER A 78 -10.65 -18.56 -13.59
CA SER A 78 -10.25 -19.97 -13.66
C SER A 78 -9.00 -20.28 -12.82
N ARG A 79 -8.01 -19.37 -12.82
CA ARG A 79 -6.80 -19.49 -11.98
C ARG A 79 -7.14 -19.31 -10.50
N LEU A 80 -8.03 -18.37 -10.17
CA LEU A 80 -8.50 -18.17 -8.80
C LEU A 80 -9.18 -19.44 -8.25
N TRP A 81 -9.99 -20.10 -9.09
CA TRP A 81 -10.70 -21.32 -8.69
C TRP A 81 -9.76 -22.52 -8.43
N GLN A 82 -8.64 -22.60 -9.15
CA GLN A 82 -7.58 -23.59 -8.90
C GLN A 82 -6.84 -23.30 -7.60
N LEU A 83 -6.57 -22.03 -7.31
CA LEU A 83 -5.86 -21.58 -6.12
C LEU A 83 -6.75 -21.48 -4.87
N ARG A 84 -8.07 -21.69 -5.00
CA ARG A 84 -9.05 -21.48 -3.90
C ARG A 84 -8.68 -22.20 -2.60
N ARG A 85 -8.19 -23.44 -2.66
CA ARG A 85 -7.79 -24.19 -1.45
C ARG A 85 -6.56 -23.60 -0.79
N SER A 86 -5.62 -23.08 -1.58
CA SER A 86 -4.42 -22.43 -1.05
C SER A 86 -4.73 -21.05 -0.48
N ILE A 87 -5.54 -20.26 -1.18
CA ILE A 87 -5.93 -18.90 -0.78
C ILE A 87 -6.85 -18.93 0.44
N PHE A 88 -7.95 -19.68 0.38
CA PHE A 88 -8.94 -19.75 1.46
C PHE A 88 -8.55 -20.70 2.59
N GLY A 89 -7.63 -21.64 2.36
CA GLY A 89 -7.12 -22.51 3.42
C GLY A 89 -5.93 -21.87 4.12
N VAL A 90 -4.76 -21.94 3.50
CA VAL A 90 -3.49 -21.54 4.12
C VAL A 90 -3.35 -20.02 4.20
N GLY A 91 -3.69 -19.30 3.12
CA GLY A 91 -3.58 -17.84 3.07
C GLY A 91 -4.49 -17.17 4.10
N ALA A 92 -5.76 -17.53 4.12
CA ALA A 92 -6.72 -17.01 5.09
C ALA A 92 -6.33 -17.35 6.53
N ALA A 93 -5.88 -18.59 6.79
CA ALA A 93 -5.42 -18.97 8.12
C ALA A 93 -4.19 -18.17 8.57
N GLN A 94 -3.22 -17.95 7.67
CA GLN A 94 -2.03 -17.13 7.97
C GLN A 94 -2.40 -15.68 8.28
N VAL A 95 -3.28 -15.08 7.48
CA VAL A 95 -3.74 -13.70 7.70
C VAL A 95 -4.51 -13.59 9.02
N LEU A 96 -5.44 -14.50 9.29
CA LEU A 96 -6.22 -14.51 10.54
C LEU A 96 -5.32 -14.69 11.76
N LEU A 97 -4.36 -15.61 11.71
CA LEU A 97 -3.42 -15.83 12.81
C LEU A 97 -2.55 -14.59 13.04
N SER A 98 -2.02 -13.98 11.98
CA SER A 98 -1.18 -12.78 12.08
C SER A 98 -1.98 -11.59 12.59
N ALA A 99 -3.21 -11.41 12.09
CA ALA A 99 -4.12 -10.37 12.54
C ALA A 99 -4.50 -10.55 14.02
N ALA A 100 -4.75 -11.78 14.47
CA ALA A 100 -5.07 -12.07 15.87
C ALA A 100 -3.88 -11.77 16.80
N VAL A 101 -2.65 -12.13 16.41
CA VAL A 101 -1.43 -11.81 17.17
C VAL A 101 -1.24 -10.30 17.25
N LEU A 102 -1.33 -9.58 16.12
CA LEU A 102 -1.15 -8.13 16.08
C LEU A 102 -2.26 -7.39 16.83
N ALA A 103 -3.51 -7.84 16.71
CA ALA A 103 -4.63 -7.29 17.47
C ALA A 103 -4.44 -7.52 18.97
N GLY A 104 -3.99 -8.70 19.39
CA GLY A 104 -3.66 -8.99 20.79
C GLY A 104 -2.56 -8.07 21.33
N LEU A 105 -1.50 -7.81 20.55
CA LEU A 105 -0.46 -6.86 20.91
C LEU A 105 -0.99 -5.42 21.03
N LEU A 106 -1.90 -5.00 20.15
CA LEU A 106 -2.52 -3.68 20.22
C LEU A 106 -3.44 -3.53 21.44
N MET A 107 -4.16 -4.59 21.82
CA MET A 107 -4.96 -4.61 23.05
C MET A 107 -4.11 -4.48 24.30
N LEU A 108 -2.91 -5.08 24.32
CA LEU A 108 -1.95 -4.93 25.41
C LEU A 108 -1.34 -3.52 25.49
N ALA A 109 -1.46 -2.73 24.43
CA ALA A 109 -1.02 -1.34 24.36
C ALA A 109 -2.16 -0.33 24.63
N ASP A 110 -3.23 -0.75 25.32
CA ASP A 110 -4.39 0.06 25.73
C ASP A 110 -5.22 0.66 24.57
N PHE A 111 -5.15 0.09 23.36
CA PHE A 111 -6.07 0.48 22.28
C PHE A 111 -7.48 -0.12 22.49
N LEU A 112 -8.51 0.61 22.03
CA LEU A 112 -9.88 0.08 21.95
C LEU A 112 -9.90 -1.21 21.11
N TRP A 113 -10.74 -2.18 21.50
CA TRP A 113 -10.81 -3.48 20.83
C TRP A 113 -11.15 -3.35 19.33
N GLN A 114 -11.99 -2.39 18.94
CA GLN A 114 -12.29 -2.13 17.53
C GLN A 114 -11.05 -1.66 16.77
N ALA A 115 -10.29 -0.72 17.33
CA ALA A 115 -9.07 -0.19 16.73
C ALA A 115 -7.98 -1.27 16.66
N ALA A 116 -7.87 -2.11 17.69
CA ALA A 116 -6.91 -3.20 17.74
C ALA A 116 -7.19 -4.26 16.66
N ILE A 117 -8.46 -4.64 16.44
CA ILE A 117 -8.81 -5.60 15.38
C ILE A 117 -8.59 -5.00 14.00
N VAL A 118 -9.09 -3.79 13.74
CA VAL A 118 -8.94 -3.14 12.43
C VAL A 118 -7.46 -2.90 12.13
N GLY A 119 -6.70 -2.42 13.11
CA GLY A 119 -5.25 -2.25 13.01
C GLY A 119 -4.51 -3.57 12.78
N GLY A 120 -4.85 -4.62 13.53
CA GLY A 120 -4.23 -5.94 13.39
C GLY A 120 -4.45 -6.54 11.99
N ILE A 121 -5.66 -6.45 11.44
CA ILE A 121 -5.96 -6.88 10.08
C ILE A 121 -5.21 -6.03 9.05
N GLY A 122 -5.25 -4.70 9.18
CA GLY A 122 -4.57 -3.78 8.26
C GLY A 122 -3.06 -4.01 8.20
N LEU A 123 -2.42 -4.18 9.36
CA LEU A 123 -1.00 -4.47 9.48
C LEU A 123 -0.64 -5.85 8.90
N ALA A 124 -1.45 -6.87 9.18
CA ALA A 124 -1.25 -8.21 8.63
C ALA A 124 -1.31 -8.21 7.09
N MET A 125 -2.29 -7.53 6.49
CA MET A 125 -2.40 -7.43 5.03
C MET A 125 -1.29 -6.59 4.40
N SER A 126 -0.93 -5.47 5.04
CA SER A 126 0.13 -4.57 4.54
C SER A 126 1.50 -5.28 4.52
N SER A 127 1.83 -6.07 5.54
CA SER A 127 3.09 -6.80 5.60
C SER A 127 3.25 -7.80 4.44
N THR A 128 2.17 -8.47 4.03
CA THR A 128 2.20 -9.39 2.88
C THR A 128 2.39 -8.64 1.56
N ALA A 129 1.67 -7.53 1.37
CA ALA A 129 1.79 -6.70 0.18
C ALA A 129 3.22 -6.12 0.03
N MET A 130 3.76 -5.56 1.12
CA MET A 130 5.14 -5.05 1.14
C MET A 130 6.17 -6.15 0.90
N ALA A 131 6.01 -7.33 1.51
CA ALA A 131 6.94 -8.44 1.31
C ALA A 131 7.00 -8.88 -0.17
N LEU A 132 5.85 -9.09 -0.80
CA LEU A 132 5.78 -9.47 -2.22
C LEU A 132 6.36 -8.38 -3.13
N GLN A 133 6.09 -7.11 -2.82
CA GLN A 133 6.60 -5.99 -3.60
C GLN A 133 8.13 -5.88 -3.48
N LEU A 134 8.68 -6.05 -2.28
CA LEU A 134 10.13 -6.10 -2.05
C LEU A 134 10.79 -7.29 -2.76
N MET A 135 10.13 -8.45 -2.81
CA MET A 135 10.63 -9.61 -3.56
C MET A 135 10.69 -9.32 -5.07
N ARG A 136 9.67 -8.65 -5.63
CA ARG A 136 9.65 -8.22 -7.04
C ARG A 136 10.73 -7.20 -7.34
N GLU A 137 10.91 -6.21 -6.47
CA GLU A 137 11.94 -5.16 -6.62
C GLU A 137 13.37 -5.71 -6.52
N LYS A 138 13.60 -6.68 -5.64
CA LYS A 138 14.90 -7.37 -5.54
C LYS A 138 15.15 -8.37 -6.66
N GLY A 139 14.26 -8.45 -7.67
CA GLY A 139 14.40 -9.38 -8.78
C GLY A 139 14.31 -10.85 -8.37
N MET A 140 13.78 -11.16 -7.17
CA MET A 140 13.63 -12.54 -6.68
C MET A 140 12.46 -13.30 -7.33
N ASN A 141 12.02 -12.85 -8.51
CA ASN A 141 11.07 -13.58 -9.34
C ASN A 141 11.84 -14.69 -10.06
N ARG A 142 11.85 -15.89 -9.47
CA ARG A 142 12.41 -17.13 -10.04
C ARG A 142 13.86 -16.97 -10.53
N SER A 143 14.82 -17.18 -9.64
CA SER A 143 16.03 -17.89 -10.05
C SER A 143 15.63 -19.33 -10.39
N GLU A 144 15.17 -19.53 -11.62
CA GLU A 144 15.34 -20.80 -12.35
C GLU A 144 16.82 -20.95 -12.73
N SER A 145 17.71 -21.01 -11.74
CA SER A 145 19.10 -21.34 -11.99
C SER A 145 19.63 -22.23 -10.88
N GLY A 146 19.82 -23.51 -11.22
CA GLY A 146 20.84 -24.36 -10.61
C GLY A 146 20.32 -25.64 -9.96
N SER A 147 20.22 -26.70 -10.79
CA SER A 147 20.11 -28.15 -10.52
C SER A 147 18.87 -28.71 -9.84
#